data_AF-A0A5B0SWK7-F1
#
_entry.id   AF-A0A5B0SWK7-F1
#
_cell.length_a   1.000
_cell.length_b   1.000
_cell.length_c   1.000
_cell.angle_alpha   90.00
_cell.angle_beta   90.00
_cell.angle_gamma   90.00
#
_symmetry.space_group_name_H-M   'P 1'
#
loop_
_entity.id
_entity.type
_entity.pdbx_description
1 polymer ?
#
loop_
_entity_poly.entity_id
_entity_poly.type
_entity_poly.pdbx_seq_one_letter_code
_entity_poly.pdbx_strand_id
1 'polypeptide(L)'
;MIHLTVTAPVNDREPRHQPFYNELISCGFPSPAEGSEDAPLDLHRYCVQRPASTFFIKCDGLSMIDEGIAPRDLLVVDCSIQPSHGAIVVAKVDGEFTVKRLQLRPVPALIPMNPDYPVIPLHPEMLEIFGVVTFSVREHTHVSS
;
A
#
# COMPACT_ATOMS: atom_id res chain seq x y z
N MET A 1 -4.13 18.74 -11.10
CA MET A 1 -3.43 17.82 -12.02
C MET A 1 -2.12 17.37 -11.38
N ILE A 2 -2.15 16.25 -10.67
CA ILE A 2 -0.96 15.63 -10.08
C ILE A 2 -0.34 14.70 -11.13
N HIS A 3 0.88 15.00 -11.58
CA HIS A 3 1.66 14.10 -12.43
C HIS A 3 2.42 13.10 -11.55
N LEU A 4 2.18 11.80 -11.73
CA LEU A 4 3.06 10.77 -11.17
C LEU A 4 4.34 10.71 -12.00
N THR A 5 5.44 11.17 -11.43
CA THR A 5 6.77 11.06 -12.05
C THR A 5 7.39 9.72 -11.68
N VAL A 6 7.61 8.87 -12.68
CA VAL A 6 8.39 7.63 -12.50
C VAL A 6 9.84 8.01 -12.29
N THR A 7 10.38 7.71 -11.11
CA THR A 7 11.82 7.82 -10.85
C THR A 7 12.44 6.46 -11.13
N ALA A 8 13.40 6.40 -12.05
CA ALA A 8 14.10 5.16 -12.35
C ALA A 8 14.85 4.64 -11.10
N PRO A 9 14.88 3.33 -10.84
CA PRO A 9 15.66 2.78 -9.74
C PRO A 9 17.15 3.09 -9.93
N VAL A 10 17.81 3.53 -8.86
CA VAL A 10 19.27 3.65 -8.83
C VAL A 10 19.86 2.24 -8.83
N ASN A 11 20.55 1.87 -9.90
CA ASN A 11 20.89 0.48 -10.24
C ASN A 11 22.17 -0.06 -9.57
N ASP A 12 22.42 0.23 -8.28
CA ASP A 12 23.71 -0.11 -7.64
C ASP A 12 23.60 -0.55 -6.17
N ARG A 13 22.61 -1.37 -5.79
CA ARG A 13 22.60 -1.95 -4.44
C ARG A 13 22.31 -3.45 -4.47
N GLU A 14 23.30 -4.24 -4.05
CA GLU A 14 23.08 -5.63 -3.67
C GLU A 14 21.95 -5.71 -2.62
N PRO A 15 21.08 -6.73 -2.67
CA PRO A 15 20.03 -6.93 -1.67
C PRO A 15 20.68 -7.04 -0.29
N ARG A 16 20.32 -6.10 0.59
CA ARG A 16 20.82 -6.09 1.97
C ARG A 16 19.93 -6.98 2.80
N HIS A 17 20.47 -8.13 3.19
CA HIS A 17 19.83 -9.03 4.14
C HIS A 17 19.83 -8.41 5.53
N GLN A 18 18.65 -8.17 6.08
CA GLN A 18 18.48 -7.80 7.49
C GLN A 18 18.13 -9.05 8.29
N PRO A 19 18.58 -9.16 9.55
CA PRO A 19 18.10 -10.21 10.42
C PRO A 19 16.58 -10.12 10.54
N PHE A 20 15.93 -11.27 10.47
CA PHE A 20 14.49 -11.40 10.60
C PHE A 20 14.18 -12.26 11.82
N TYR A 21 13.29 -11.76 12.65
CA TYR A 21 12.75 -12.49 13.80
C TYR A 21 11.28 -12.76 13.48
N ASN A 22 10.91 -14.02 13.24
CA ASN A 22 9.54 -14.40 12.91
C ASN A 22 8.64 -14.50 14.16
N GLU A 23 9.21 -14.31 15.35
CA GLU A 23 8.46 -14.22 16.60
C GLU A 23 7.64 -12.91 16.63
N LEU A 24 6.36 -13.04 16.97
CA LEU A 24 5.50 -11.88 17.17
C LEU A 24 5.94 -11.14 18.44
N ILE A 25 6.53 -9.96 18.28
CA ILE A 25 6.79 -9.07 19.40
C ILE A 25 5.48 -8.40 19.80
N SER A 26 5.12 -8.51 21.08
CA SER A 26 3.94 -7.82 21.62
C SER A 26 4.09 -6.31 21.45
N CYS A 27 3.05 -5.65 20.92
CA CYS A 27 2.94 -4.19 20.98
C CYS A 27 2.71 -3.68 22.43
N GLY A 28 2.60 -4.58 23.42
CA GLY A 28 2.47 -4.32 24.86
C GLY A 28 3.70 -4.76 25.67
N PHE A 29 3.49 -5.29 26.89
CA PHE A 29 4.58 -5.65 27.79
C PHE A 29 5.49 -6.76 27.18
N PRO A 30 6.82 -6.58 27.18
CA PRO A 30 7.73 -7.57 26.62
C PRO A 30 7.74 -8.82 27.50
N SER A 31 7.35 -9.97 26.93
CA SER A 31 7.67 -11.27 27.51
C SER A 31 8.86 -11.86 26.75
N PRO A 32 9.80 -12.53 27.44
CA PRO A 32 10.97 -13.11 26.79
C PRO A 32 10.54 -14.28 25.92
N ALA A 33 10.94 -14.26 24.64
CA ALA A 33 10.81 -15.37 23.71
C ALA A 33 12.21 -15.92 23.37
N GLU A 34 12.32 -17.24 23.30
CA GLU A 34 13.55 -17.96 22.92
C GLU A 34 13.69 -17.95 21.39
N GLY A 35 14.85 -17.47 20.92
CA GLY A 35 15.11 -17.18 19.51
C GLY A 35 15.17 -18.41 18.60
N SER A 36 14.35 -18.39 17.55
CA SER A 36 14.57 -19.19 16.34
C SER A 36 15.44 -18.42 15.33
N GLU A 37 16.48 -19.06 14.79
CA GLU A 37 17.28 -18.49 13.69
C GLU A 37 16.52 -18.68 12.36
N ASP A 38 15.72 -17.68 11.99
CA ASP A 38 15.04 -17.67 10.70
C ASP A 38 15.92 -17.12 9.57
N ALA A 39 15.66 -17.56 8.35
CA ALA A 39 16.32 -17.04 7.16
C ALA A 39 16.11 -15.51 7.05
N PRO A 40 17.14 -14.76 6.60
CA PRO A 40 17.06 -13.30 6.55
C PRO A 40 15.94 -12.83 5.59
N LEU A 41 15.12 -11.88 6.06
CA LEU A 41 14.04 -11.29 5.27
C LEU A 41 14.58 -10.29 4.25
N ASP A 42 14.19 -10.48 2.99
CA ASP A 42 14.34 -9.49 1.93
C ASP A 42 12.96 -8.88 1.63
N LEU A 43 12.75 -7.63 2.07
CA LEU A 43 11.49 -6.92 1.89
C LEU A 43 11.09 -6.73 0.43
N HIS A 44 12.06 -6.57 -0.47
CA HIS A 44 11.76 -6.44 -1.89
C HIS A 44 11.18 -7.77 -2.39
N ARG A 45 11.82 -8.90 -2.11
CA ARG A 45 11.32 -10.22 -2.53
C ARG A 45 10.00 -10.59 -1.84
N TYR A 46 9.79 -10.12 -0.61
CA TYR A 46 8.56 -10.35 0.14
C TYR A 46 7.38 -9.55 -0.44
N CYS A 47 7.56 -8.24 -0.67
CA CYS A 47 6.48 -7.36 -1.12
C CYS A 47 6.28 -7.35 -2.65
N VAL A 48 7.33 -7.64 -3.42
CA VAL A 48 7.34 -7.51 -4.90
C VAL A 48 7.39 -8.88 -5.55
N GLN A 49 6.21 -9.48 -5.76
CA GLN A 49 6.10 -10.77 -6.45
C GLN A 49 6.39 -10.67 -7.95
N ARG A 50 5.99 -9.55 -8.58
CA ARG A 50 6.13 -9.31 -10.03
C ARG A 50 6.73 -7.92 -10.27
N PRO A 51 8.07 -7.79 -10.30
CA PRO A 51 8.73 -6.48 -10.41
C PRO A 51 8.29 -5.65 -11.62
N ALA A 52 8.00 -6.28 -12.75
CA ALA A 52 7.57 -5.58 -13.96
C ALA A 52 6.16 -4.96 -13.87
N SER A 53 5.35 -5.37 -12.90
CA SER A 53 3.98 -4.87 -12.69
C SER A 53 3.77 -4.27 -11.29
N THR A 54 4.84 -4.07 -10.52
CA THR A 54 4.75 -3.54 -9.16
C THR A 54 5.31 -2.13 -9.08
N PHE A 55 4.55 -1.23 -8.47
CA PHE A 55 4.88 0.18 -8.33
C PHE A 55 4.82 0.60 -6.87
N PHE A 56 5.76 1.46 -6.46
CA PHE A 56 5.75 2.08 -5.15
C PHE A 56 5.16 3.49 -5.26
N ILE A 57 4.11 3.79 -4.49
CA ILE A 57 3.40 5.06 -4.55
C ILE A 57 3.32 5.67 -3.15
N LYS A 58 3.80 6.91 -2.98
CA LYS A 58 3.53 7.66 -1.75
C LYS A 58 2.11 8.19 -1.78
N CYS A 59 1.32 7.89 -0.75
CA CYS A 59 -0.01 8.44 -0.60
C CYS A 59 0.00 9.72 0.24
N ASP A 60 -1.02 10.54 0.03
CA ASP A 60 -1.31 11.73 0.82
C ASP A 60 -2.81 11.80 1.11
N GLY A 61 -3.18 12.45 2.22
CA GLY A 61 -4.55 12.57 2.70
C GLY A 61 -5.02 11.49 3.67
N LEU A 62 -6.18 11.72 4.29
CA LEU A 62 -6.70 10.94 5.41
C LEU A 62 -7.85 9.98 5.03
N SER A 63 -8.19 9.89 3.74
CA SER A 63 -9.38 9.16 3.30
C SER A 63 -9.35 7.65 3.53
N MET A 64 -8.20 7.09 3.94
CA MET A 64 -7.98 5.66 4.15
C MET A 64 -7.48 5.34 5.57
N ILE A 65 -7.67 6.27 6.51
CA ILE A 65 -7.09 6.16 7.86
C ILE A 65 -7.62 4.96 8.65
N ASP A 66 -8.89 4.56 8.45
CA ASP A 66 -9.49 3.42 9.15
C ASP A 66 -8.98 2.06 8.64
N GLU A 67 -8.34 2.03 7.46
CA GLU A 67 -7.56 0.87 6.97
C GLU A 67 -6.08 0.96 7.39
N GLY A 68 -5.74 1.92 8.25
CA GLY A 68 -4.37 2.12 8.70
C GLY A 68 -3.45 2.63 7.61
N ILE A 69 -3.96 3.31 6.58
CA ILE A 69 -3.16 4.03 5.57
C ILE A 69 -3.20 5.53 5.88
N ALA A 70 -2.04 6.11 6.16
CA ALA A 70 -1.89 7.50 6.58
C ALA A 70 -1.10 8.32 5.54
N PRO A 71 -1.16 9.66 5.63
CA PRO A 71 -0.33 10.52 4.81
C PRO A 71 1.15 10.12 4.91
N ARG A 72 1.82 10.12 3.75
CA ARG A 72 3.24 9.77 3.56
C ARG A 72 3.58 8.27 3.63
N ASP A 73 2.61 7.38 3.87
CA ASP A 73 2.85 5.95 3.73
C ASP A 73 3.28 5.60 2.29
N LEU A 74 4.14 4.59 2.17
CA LEU A 74 4.54 4.02 0.89
C LEU A 74 3.66 2.80 0.59
N LEU A 75 2.90 2.88 -0.49
CA LEU A 75 2.05 1.79 -0.95
C LEU A 75 2.81 0.93 -1.96
N VAL A 76 2.69 -0.38 -1.83
CA VAL A 76 3.11 -1.36 -2.84
C VAL A 76 1.90 -1.73 -3.66
N VAL A 77 1.94 -1.46 -4.97
CA VAL A 77 0.79 -1.58 -5.87
C VAL A 77 1.12 -2.55 -6.99
N ASP A 78 0.36 -3.63 -7.13
CA ASP A 78 0.52 -4.60 -8.23
C ASP A 78 -0.59 -4.42 -9.28
N CYS A 79 -0.18 -4.06 -10.50
CA CYS A 79 -1.06 -3.84 -11.65
C CYS A 79 -1.46 -5.14 -12.36
N SER A 80 -0.83 -6.27 -12.05
CA SER A 80 -1.18 -7.57 -12.63
C SER A 80 -2.35 -8.26 -11.92
N ILE A 81 -2.69 -7.80 -10.71
CA ILE A 81 -3.76 -8.40 -9.91
C ILE A 81 -5.09 -7.83 -10.40
N GLN A 82 -6.01 -8.74 -10.78
CA GLN A 82 -7.39 -8.36 -11.09
C GLN A 82 -8.08 -7.84 -9.81
N PRO A 83 -8.54 -6.58 -9.78
CA PRO A 83 -9.21 -6.03 -8.61
C PRO A 83 -10.50 -6.78 -8.28
N SER A 84 -10.68 -7.11 -7.01
CA SER A 84 -11.86 -7.79 -6.49
C SER A 84 -12.63 -6.88 -5.53
N HIS A 85 -13.88 -7.25 -5.25
CA HIS A 85 -14.69 -6.55 -4.26
C HIS A 85 -13.97 -6.54 -2.89
N GLY A 86 -13.84 -5.37 -2.27
CA GLY A 86 -13.15 -5.16 -1.00
C GLY A 86 -11.66 -4.84 -1.15
N ALA A 87 -11.06 -5.01 -2.33
CA ALA A 87 -9.65 -4.68 -2.55
C ALA A 87 -9.38 -3.18 -2.36
N ILE A 88 -8.24 -2.85 -1.76
CA ILE A 88 -7.73 -1.48 -1.77
C ILE A 88 -7.06 -1.24 -3.12
N VAL A 89 -7.50 -0.22 -3.85
CA VAL A 89 -7.06 0.04 -5.22
C VAL A 89 -6.54 1.46 -5.35
N VAL A 90 -5.58 1.62 -6.26
CA VAL A 90 -5.27 2.91 -6.86
C VAL A 90 -6.13 3.05 -8.10
N ALA A 91 -7.02 4.03 -8.10
CA ALA A 91 -7.93 4.32 -9.20
C ALA A 91 -7.66 5.73 -9.72
N LYS A 92 -7.93 5.96 -11.00
CA LYS A 92 -7.91 7.30 -11.60
C LYS A 92 -9.34 7.77 -11.82
N VAL A 93 -9.69 8.89 -11.19
CA VAL A 93 -11.02 9.52 -11.26
C VAL A 93 -10.81 10.94 -11.77
N ASP A 94 -11.49 11.32 -12.84
CA ASP A 94 -11.38 12.64 -13.49
C ASP A 94 -9.93 13.08 -13.79
N GLY A 95 -9.09 12.11 -14.13
CA GLY A 95 -7.68 12.35 -14.46
C GLY A 95 -6.73 12.36 -13.25
N GLU A 96 -7.23 12.25 -12.03
CA GLU A 96 -6.42 12.27 -10.80
C GLU A 96 -6.43 10.91 -10.08
N PHE A 97 -5.29 10.53 -9.52
CA PHE A 97 -5.17 9.26 -8.79
C PHE A 97 -5.73 9.38 -7.37
N THR A 98 -6.43 8.34 -6.93
CA THR A 98 -6.96 8.21 -5.57
C THR A 98 -6.81 6.77 -5.07
N VAL A 99 -6.70 6.62 -3.75
CA VAL A 99 -6.68 5.32 -3.07
C VAL A 99 -8.00 5.11 -2.36
N LYS A 100 -8.71 4.02 -2.67
CA LYS A 100 -10.03 3.71 -2.11
C LYS A 100 -10.24 2.20 -2.02
N ARG A 101 -11.21 1.79 -1.20
CA ARG A 101 -11.70 0.41 -1.20
C ARG A 101 -12.68 0.22 -2.36
N LEU A 102 -12.42 -0.75 -3.23
CA LEU A 102 -13.28 -1.06 -4.37
C LEU A 102 -14.52 -1.81 -3.92
N GLN A 103 -15.69 -1.23 -4.14
CA GLN A 103 -16.98 -1.91 -3.99
C GLN A 103 -17.52 -2.23 -5.38
N LEU A 104 -17.78 -3.51 -5.67
CA LEU A 104 -18.42 -3.93 -6.93
C LEU A 104 -19.93 -4.20 -6.80
N ARG A 105 -20.43 -4.40 -5.58
CA ARG A 105 -21.81 -4.83 -5.27
C ARG A 105 -22.22 -4.24 -3.91
N PRO A 106 -23.52 -3.98 -3.65
CA PRO A 106 -24.63 -4.05 -4.60
C PRO A 106 -24.54 -2.94 -5.67
N VAL A 107 -23.95 -1.80 -5.33
CA VAL A 107 -23.71 -0.68 -6.25
C VAL A 107 -22.20 -0.46 -6.37
N PRO A 108 -21.64 -0.46 -7.60
CA PRO A 108 -20.23 -0.16 -7.81
C PRO A 108 -19.84 1.23 -7.29
N ALA A 109 -18.79 1.30 -6.48
CA ALA A 109 -18.29 2.54 -5.90
C ALA A 109 -16.83 2.40 -5.43
N LEU A 110 -16.15 3.53 -5.28
CA LEU A 110 -14.90 3.65 -4.52
C LEU A 110 -15.25 4.22 -3.14
N ILE A 111 -15.01 3.40 -2.12
CA ILE A 111 -15.38 3.68 -0.74
C ILE A 111 -14.16 4.24 0.00
N PRO A 112 -14.23 5.46 0.58
CA PRO A 112 -13.23 5.92 1.52
C PRO A 112 -13.35 5.12 2.82
N MET A 113 -12.22 4.95 3.49
CA MET A 113 -12.13 4.36 4.83
C MET A 113 -11.83 5.49 5.83
N ASN A 114 -12.72 6.48 5.76
CA ASN A 114 -12.83 7.62 6.67
C ASN A 114 -14.21 8.26 6.42
N PRO A 115 -15.10 8.34 7.42
CA PRO A 115 -16.46 8.89 7.29
C PRO A 115 -16.53 10.36 6.84
N ASP A 116 -15.46 11.14 7.03
CA ASP A 116 -15.41 12.55 6.64
C ASP A 116 -15.26 12.74 5.11
N TYR A 117 -15.04 11.67 4.36
CA TYR A 117 -14.84 11.68 2.92
C TYR A 117 -16.04 11.05 2.20
N PRO A 118 -16.47 11.60 1.05
CA PRO A 118 -17.62 11.07 0.33
C PRO A 118 -17.27 9.79 -0.44
N VAL A 119 -18.26 8.90 -0.56
CA VAL A 119 -18.23 7.77 -1.49
C VAL A 119 -18.24 8.29 -2.93
N ILE A 120 -17.41 7.70 -3.79
CA ILE A 120 -17.34 8.04 -5.21
C ILE A 120 -18.07 6.93 -6.00
N PRO A 121 -19.25 7.18 -6.58
CA PRO A 121 -19.94 6.20 -7.41
C PRO A 121 -19.08 5.82 -8.62
N LEU A 122 -19.08 4.53 -8.98
CA LEU A 122 -18.40 4.07 -10.18
C LEU A 122 -19.37 3.97 -11.34
N HIS A 123 -19.14 4.80 -12.35
CA HIS A 123 -19.77 4.63 -13.66
C HIS A 123 -18.86 3.75 -14.53
N PRO A 124 -19.41 2.82 -15.32
CA PRO A 124 -18.61 1.89 -16.15
C PRO A 124 -17.60 2.60 -17.06
N GLU A 125 -17.89 3.83 -17.47
CA GLU A 125 -17.06 4.63 -18.39
C GLU A 125 -15.94 5.41 -17.68
N MET A 126 -15.97 5.48 -16.34
CA MET A 126 -15.06 6.32 -15.54
C MET A 126 -14.02 5.51 -14.74
N LEU A 127 -14.02 4.19 -14.84
CA LEU A 127 -13.18 3.32 -14.03
C LEU A 127 -11.88 2.96 -14.74
N GLU A 128 -10.80 3.67 -14.42
CA GLU A 128 -9.43 3.24 -14.71
C GLU A 128 -8.78 2.81 -13.40
N ILE A 129 -8.78 1.51 -13.11
CA ILE A 129 -7.99 0.96 -12.00
C ILE A 129 -6.55 0.82 -12.47
N PHE A 130 -5.64 1.48 -11.75
CA PHE A 130 -4.22 1.38 -11.99
C PHE A 130 -3.66 0.06 -11.44
N GLY A 131 -4.04 -0.31 -10.21
CA GLY A 131 -3.59 -1.56 -9.60
C GLY A 131 -4.14 -1.76 -8.18
N VAL A 132 -3.83 -2.92 -7.61
CA VAL A 132 -4.24 -3.32 -6.26
C VAL A 132 -3.12 -3.03 -5.28
N VAL A 133 -3.44 -2.38 -4.15
CA VAL A 133 -2.50 -2.17 -3.04
C VAL A 133 -2.34 -3.50 -2.29
N THR A 134 -1.12 -4.01 -2.22
CA THR A 134 -0.79 -5.28 -1.56
C THR A 134 -0.13 -5.08 -0.20
N PHE A 135 0.61 -3.99 -0.02
CA PHE A 135 1.24 -3.62 1.25
C PHE A 135 1.24 -2.10 1.44
N SER A 136 1.29 -1.65 2.69
CA SER A 136 1.67 -0.30 3.08
C SER A 136 2.89 -0.35 4.01
N VAL A 137 3.81 0.60 3.84
CA VAL A 137 4.99 0.75 4.69
C VAL A 137 4.95 2.14 5.28
N ARG A 138 4.96 2.21 6.62
CA ARG A 138 4.95 3.45 7.39
C ARG A 138 6.27 3.67 8.09
N GLU A 139 6.79 4.89 7.94
CA GLU A 139 7.90 5.38 8.75
C GLU A 139 7.36 5.96 10.08
N HIS A 140 7.92 5.50 11.20
CA HIS A 140 7.53 5.93 12.56
C HIS A 140 8.63 6.71 13.30
N THR A 141 9.70 7.09 12.61
CA THR A 141 10.81 7.84 13.21
C THR A 141 10.35 9.24 13.61
N HIS A 142 10.52 9.58 14.88
CA HIS A 142 10.45 10.96 15.34
C HIS A 142 11.81 11.61 15.13
N VAL A 143 11.95 12.39 14.05
CA VAL A 143 13.12 13.26 13.91
C VAL A 143 12.83 14.52 14.70
N SER A 144 13.41 14.64 15.89
CA SER A 144 13.49 15.91 16.60
C SER A 144 14.31 16.88 15.75
N SER A 145 13.69 17.95 15.28
CA SER A 145 14.35 19.09 14.63
C SER A 145 15.31 19.81 15.57
#